data_AF-A0A2T6BMG6-F1
#
_entry.id   AF-A0A2T6BMG6-F1
#
_cell.length_a   1.000
_cell.length_b   1.000
_cell.length_c   1.000
_cell.angle_alpha   90.00
_cell.angle_beta   90.00
_cell.angle_gamma   90.00
#
_symmetry.space_group_name_H-M   'P 1'
#
loop_
_entity.id
_entity.type
_entity.pdbx_description
1 polymer ?
#
loop_
_entity_poly.entity_id
_entity_poly.type
_entity_poly.pdbx_seq_one_letter_code
_entity_poly.pdbx_strand_id
1 'polypeptide(L)'
;MLNTYTRPAAAALILLGASAATAMTPVEQVTVNVDLAALENERAATYWNEIADDLEVAIIERLTPQLSEEGASVEIDLDEVSLANSFESTLGLEENFLIGDVKISGEPKYTLKVSYEQAAAFFPQTADTDGALYDSPHYYDGMIDAFADNVVSKLK
;
A
#
# COMPACT_ATOMS: atom_id res chain seq x y z
N MET A 1 -73.20 -21.57 -7.27
CA MET A 1 -71.94 -21.10 -6.66
C MET A 1 -70.80 -21.95 -7.22
N LEU A 2 -69.97 -21.41 -8.11
CA LEU A 2 -68.64 -21.92 -8.41
C LEU A 2 -67.76 -20.72 -8.77
N ASN A 3 -66.74 -20.48 -7.95
CA ASN A 3 -65.82 -19.36 -8.07
C ASN A 3 -64.51 -19.90 -8.65
N THR A 4 -64.22 -19.60 -9.92
CA THR A 4 -63.00 -20.06 -10.59
C THR A 4 -61.99 -18.91 -10.62
N TYR A 5 -60.98 -18.98 -9.76
CA TYR A 5 -59.85 -18.04 -9.77
C TYR A 5 -58.71 -18.60 -10.63
N THR A 6 -58.51 -18.03 -11.82
CA THR A 6 -57.30 -18.26 -12.62
C THR A 6 -56.23 -17.22 -12.25
N ARG A 7 -55.14 -17.67 -11.64
CA ARG A 7 -53.96 -16.84 -11.29
C ARG A 7 -53.03 -16.74 -12.52
N PRO A 8 -52.61 -15.56 -12.98
CA PRO A 8 -51.57 -15.47 -14.01
C PRO A 8 -50.19 -15.78 -13.41
N ALA A 9 -49.40 -16.54 -14.17
CA ALA A 9 -48.07 -17.01 -13.82
C ALA A 9 -47.06 -15.86 -13.68
N ALA A 10 -46.27 -15.89 -12.61
CA ALA A 10 -45.13 -15.00 -12.42
C ALA A 10 -43.94 -15.49 -13.27
N ALA A 11 -43.53 -14.69 -14.26
CA ALA A 11 -42.28 -14.90 -14.98
C ALA A 11 -41.13 -14.35 -14.14
N ALA A 12 -40.25 -15.24 -13.65
CA ALA A 12 -39.03 -14.85 -12.96
C ALA A 12 -37.98 -14.39 -13.98
N LEU A 13 -37.66 -13.10 -13.97
CA LEU A 13 -36.55 -12.53 -14.73
C LEU A 13 -35.24 -12.87 -14.01
N ILE A 14 -34.47 -13.83 -14.51
CA ILE A 14 -33.13 -14.11 -14.00
C ILE A 14 -32.20 -13.05 -14.61
N LEU A 15 -31.88 -12.00 -13.84
CA LEU A 15 -30.77 -11.11 -14.17
C LEU A 15 -29.47 -11.88 -13.95
N LEU A 16 -28.89 -12.40 -15.03
CA LEU A 16 -27.48 -12.77 -15.07
C LEU A 16 -26.66 -11.48 -14.99
N GLY A 17 -26.28 -11.09 -13.77
CA GLY A 17 -25.28 -10.05 -13.56
C GLY A 17 -23.94 -10.56 -14.10
N ALA A 18 -23.49 -10.02 -15.23
CA ALA A 18 -22.11 -10.18 -15.66
C ALA A 18 -21.25 -9.32 -14.73
N SER A 19 -20.58 -9.94 -13.78
CA SER A 19 -19.49 -9.29 -13.04
C SER A 19 -18.39 -9.00 -14.07
N ALA A 20 -18.13 -7.73 -14.37
CA ALA A 20 -16.93 -7.35 -15.08
C ALA A 20 -15.74 -7.69 -14.17
N ALA A 21 -15.08 -8.81 -14.42
CA ALA A 21 -13.80 -9.11 -13.80
C ALA A 21 -12.82 -8.04 -14.30
N THR A 22 -12.34 -7.18 -13.40
CA THR A 22 -11.22 -6.28 -13.70
C THR A 22 -10.02 -7.17 -14.01
N ALA A 23 -9.50 -7.08 -15.23
CA ALA A 23 -8.31 -7.82 -15.62
C ALA A 23 -7.12 -7.19 -14.90
N MET A 24 -6.60 -7.90 -13.90
CA MET A 24 -5.43 -7.46 -13.15
C MET A 24 -4.19 -7.40 -14.07
N THR A 25 -3.33 -6.41 -13.89
CA THR A 25 -2.12 -6.25 -14.70
C THR A 25 -1.09 -7.32 -14.32
N PRO A 26 -0.61 -8.17 -15.27
CA PRO A 26 0.46 -9.12 -14.99
C PRO A 26 1.75 -8.39 -14.60
N VAL A 27 2.49 -8.90 -13.62
CA VAL A 27 3.76 -8.32 -13.13
C VAL A 27 4.86 -9.37 -13.25
N GLU A 28 5.97 -8.98 -13.86
CA GLU A 28 7.15 -9.83 -14.05
C GLU A 28 8.14 -9.65 -12.90
N GLN A 29 8.39 -8.40 -12.52
CA GLN A 29 9.43 -8.06 -11.56
C GLN A 29 9.06 -6.83 -10.75
N VAL A 30 9.44 -6.88 -9.46
CA VAL A 30 9.47 -5.73 -8.56
C VAL A 30 10.93 -5.53 -8.15
N THR A 31 11.39 -4.30 -8.07
CA THR A 31 12.71 -3.96 -7.57
C THR A 31 12.62 -2.67 -6.77
N VAL A 32 13.14 -2.71 -5.54
CA VAL A 32 13.19 -1.54 -4.66
C VAL A 32 14.65 -1.17 -4.42
N ASN A 33 14.99 0.08 -4.68
CA ASN A 33 16.29 0.67 -4.35
C ASN A 33 16.09 1.71 -3.25
N VAL A 34 17.08 1.83 -2.37
CA VAL A 34 17.15 2.90 -1.38
C VAL A 34 18.53 3.53 -1.42
N ASP A 35 18.59 4.86 -1.47
CA ASP A 35 19.83 5.56 -1.19
C ASP A 35 19.97 5.72 0.33
N LEU A 36 20.70 4.79 0.96
CA LEU A 36 20.97 4.86 2.41
C LEU A 36 21.69 6.15 2.82
N ALA A 37 22.37 6.85 1.89
CA ALA A 37 23.00 8.13 2.18
C ALA A 37 21.97 9.26 2.35
N ALA A 38 20.76 9.10 1.80
CA ALA A 38 19.65 10.04 1.97
C ALA A 38 18.84 9.79 3.26
N LEU A 39 19.09 8.68 3.96
CA LEU A 39 18.52 8.40 5.28
C LEU A 39 19.30 9.20 6.36
N GLU A 40 19.07 10.51 6.44
CA GLU A 40 19.79 11.45 7.33
C GLU A 40 19.53 11.27 8.84
N ASN A 41 19.06 10.10 9.30
CA ASN A 41 18.71 9.86 10.70
C ASN A 41 19.36 8.57 11.24
N GLU A 42 20.39 8.71 12.08
CA GLU A 42 21.12 7.59 12.70
C GLU A 42 20.22 6.63 13.50
N ARG A 43 19.05 7.06 13.98
CA ARG A 43 18.05 6.18 14.63
C ARG A 43 17.26 5.38 13.61
N ALA A 44 16.92 5.98 12.46
CA ALA A 44 16.26 5.30 11.35
C ALA A 44 17.15 4.17 10.82
N ALA A 45 18.47 4.36 10.77
CA ALA A 45 19.38 3.35 10.26
C ALA A 45 19.21 1.97 10.93
N THR A 46 18.80 1.86 12.21
CA THR A 46 18.63 0.53 12.85
C THR A 46 17.45 -0.27 12.29
N TYR A 47 16.35 0.40 11.94
CA TYR A 47 15.11 -0.25 11.49
C TYR A 47 14.93 -0.18 9.97
N TRP A 48 15.55 0.80 9.32
CA TRP A 48 15.35 1.11 7.91
C TRP A 48 16.47 0.60 7.00
N ASN A 49 17.46 -0.12 7.54
CA ASN A 49 18.49 -0.78 6.72
C ASN A 49 17.90 -1.83 5.78
N GLU A 50 16.84 -2.51 6.20
CA GLU A 50 16.17 -3.59 5.45
C GLU A 50 14.96 -3.05 4.66
N ILE A 51 14.77 -1.73 4.60
CA ILE A 51 13.53 -1.14 4.10
C ILE A 51 13.26 -1.45 2.62
N ALA A 52 14.31 -1.57 1.81
CA ALA A 52 14.15 -1.94 0.41
C ALA A 52 13.63 -3.38 0.28
N ASP A 53 14.24 -4.31 1.00
CA ASP A 53 13.88 -5.72 0.98
C ASP A 53 12.46 -5.92 1.53
N ASP A 54 12.13 -5.28 2.65
CA ASP A 54 10.82 -5.39 3.29
C ASP A 54 9.71 -4.80 2.42
N LEU A 55 9.97 -3.64 1.77
CA LEU A 55 9.00 -3.04 0.86
C LEU A 55 8.80 -3.91 -0.40
N GLU A 56 9.87 -4.48 -0.94
CA GLU A 56 9.78 -5.40 -2.08
C GLU A 56 8.93 -6.62 -1.73
N VAL A 57 9.20 -7.25 -0.58
CA VAL A 57 8.41 -8.39 -0.07
C VAL A 57 6.95 -8.00 0.10
N ALA A 58 6.67 -6.87 0.78
CA ALA A 58 5.31 -6.41 1.03
C ALA A 58 4.51 -6.16 -0.26
N ILE A 59 5.16 -5.68 -1.32
CA ILE A 59 4.55 -5.49 -2.63
C ILE A 59 4.32 -6.84 -3.31
N ILE A 60 5.34 -7.70 -3.37
CA ILE A 60 5.25 -9.03 -4.00
C ILE A 60 4.14 -9.86 -3.38
N GLU A 61 4.02 -9.88 -2.04
CA GLU A 61 2.96 -10.61 -1.34
C GLU A 61 1.56 -10.20 -1.80
N ARG A 62 1.32 -8.90 -1.97
CA ARG A 62 0.07 -8.34 -2.48
C ARG A 62 -0.14 -8.59 -3.97
N LEU A 63 0.95 -8.73 -4.74
CA LEU A 63 0.94 -9.01 -6.17
C LEU A 63 0.94 -10.51 -6.50
N THR A 64 1.03 -11.42 -5.53
CA THR A 64 1.00 -12.89 -5.74
C THR A 64 0.00 -13.36 -6.83
N PRO A 65 -1.26 -12.91 -6.89
CA PRO A 65 -2.20 -13.34 -7.94
C PRO A 65 -1.92 -12.80 -9.35
N GLN A 66 -1.01 -11.83 -9.50
CA GLN A 66 -0.65 -11.12 -10.73
C GLN A 66 0.74 -11.50 -11.26
N LEU A 67 1.53 -12.25 -10.48
CA LEU A 67 2.88 -12.64 -10.89
C LEU A 67 2.83 -13.55 -12.12
N SER A 68 3.66 -13.23 -13.12
CA SER A 68 3.71 -13.89 -14.42
C SER A 68 5.15 -13.91 -14.95
N GLU A 69 5.47 -14.85 -15.86
CA GLU A 69 6.77 -14.89 -16.54
C GLU A 69 6.98 -13.70 -17.49
N GLU A 70 5.88 -13.07 -17.94
CA GLU A 70 5.87 -11.85 -18.74
C GLU A 70 4.87 -10.86 -18.13
N GLY A 71 5.24 -9.59 -18.00
CA GLY A 71 4.41 -8.59 -17.34
C GLY A 71 5.06 -7.22 -17.22
N ALA A 72 4.47 -6.34 -16.43
CA ALA A 72 5.05 -5.05 -16.10
C ALA A 72 6.24 -5.21 -15.14
N SER A 73 7.29 -4.40 -15.31
CA SER A 73 8.26 -4.14 -14.26
C SER A 73 7.79 -3.00 -13.36
N VAL A 74 8.05 -3.13 -12.06
CA VAL A 74 7.80 -2.11 -11.04
C VAL A 74 9.14 -1.78 -10.38
N GLU A 75 9.63 -0.58 -10.61
CA GLU A 75 10.86 -0.05 -10.02
C GLU A 75 10.49 1.06 -9.02
N ILE A 76 11.04 0.99 -7.82
CA ILE A 76 10.83 1.98 -6.76
C ILE A 76 12.19 2.45 -6.31
N ASP A 77 12.42 3.76 -6.41
CA ASP A 77 13.60 4.41 -5.86
C ASP A 77 13.17 5.23 -4.65
N LEU A 78 13.53 4.76 -3.45
CA LEU A 78 13.24 5.45 -2.21
C LEU A 78 14.21 6.60 -2.00
N ASP A 79 13.65 7.79 -1.87
CA ASP A 79 14.39 9.05 -1.83
C ASP A 79 14.65 9.49 -0.39
N GLU A 80 13.63 9.45 0.48
CA GLU A 80 13.74 9.99 1.83
C GLU A 80 12.80 9.29 2.82
N VAL A 81 13.32 9.12 4.03
CA VAL A 81 12.55 8.70 5.20
C VAL A 81 12.70 9.79 6.24
N SER A 82 11.64 10.56 6.46
CA SER A 82 11.59 11.51 7.56
C SER A 82 10.96 10.85 8.77
N LEU A 83 11.76 10.65 9.82
CA LEU A 83 11.28 10.31 11.16
C LEU A 83 11.39 11.56 12.02
N ALA A 84 10.24 12.18 12.33
CA ALA A 84 10.18 13.28 13.26
C ALA A 84 10.77 12.83 14.60
N ASN A 85 11.77 13.56 15.09
CA ASN A 85 12.36 13.25 16.39
C ASN A 85 11.45 13.76 17.53
N SER A 86 11.67 13.26 18.76
CA SER A 86 10.88 13.65 19.94
C SER A 86 10.91 15.16 20.24
N PHE A 87 11.90 15.89 19.71
CA PHE A 87 12.02 17.34 19.86
C PHE A 87 11.10 18.10 18.88
N GLU A 88 11.02 17.69 17.62
CA GLU A 88 10.10 18.23 16.61
C GLU A 88 8.63 17.93 16.94
N SER A 89 8.37 16.75 17.51
CA SER A 89 7.05 16.38 18.05
C SER A 89 6.61 17.35 19.17
N THR A 90 7.53 17.78 20.04
CA THR A 90 7.22 18.77 21.11
C THR A 90 6.85 20.15 20.56
N LEU A 91 7.31 20.48 19.35
CA LEU A 91 7.03 21.75 18.67
C LEU A 91 5.81 21.69 17.75
N GLY A 92 5.17 20.52 17.61
CA GLY A 92 4.06 20.31 16.66
C GLY A 92 4.49 20.47 15.19
N LEU A 93 5.78 20.28 14.90
CA LEU A 93 6.37 20.36 13.56
C LEU A 93 6.65 18.95 13.00
N GLU A 94 5.90 17.95 13.45
CA GLU A 94 6.09 16.57 13.08
C GLU A 94 5.73 16.33 11.60
N GLU A 95 6.73 16.07 10.76
CA GLU A 95 6.50 15.49 9.44
C GLU A 95 7.15 14.11 9.39
N ASN A 96 6.28 13.10 9.37
CA ASN A 96 6.63 11.69 9.32
C ASN A 96 6.19 11.13 7.97
N PHE A 97 7.13 10.84 7.09
CA PHE A 97 6.79 10.35 5.76
C PHE A 97 7.85 9.45 5.15
N LEU A 98 7.37 8.57 4.28
CA LEU A 98 8.16 7.80 3.34
C LEU A 98 7.89 8.36 1.94
N ILE A 99 8.94 8.74 1.22
CA ILE A 99 8.82 9.23 -0.15
C ILE A 99 9.76 8.48 -1.09
N GLY A 100 9.25 8.19 -2.29
CA GLY A 100 10.05 7.61 -3.36
C GLY A 100 9.39 7.77 -4.73
N ASP A 101 10.21 7.64 -5.75
CA ASP A 101 9.77 7.62 -7.14
C ASP A 101 9.38 6.19 -7.56
N VAL A 102 8.19 6.06 -8.15
CA VAL A 102 7.66 4.79 -8.63
C VAL A 102 7.59 4.82 -10.15
N LYS A 103 8.16 3.79 -10.76
CA LYS A 103 8.14 3.57 -12.20
C LYS A 103 7.52 2.22 -12.50
N ILE A 104 6.39 2.24 -13.19
CA ILE A 104 5.75 1.06 -13.75
C ILE A 104 5.99 1.06 -15.26
N SER A 105 6.35 -0.09 -15.82
CA SER A 105 6.52 -0.25 -17.27
C SER A 105 5.27 0.19 -18.03
N GLY A 106 5.47 1.07 -19.03
CA GLY A 106 4.37 1.63 -19.82
C GLY A 106 3.64 2.83 -19.20
N GLU A 107 3.86 3.13 -17.92
CA GLU A 107 3.22 4.24 -17.21
C GLU A 107 4.18 5.44 -17.00
N PRO A 108 3.66 6.67 -16.84
CA PRO A 108 4.45 7.81 -16.38
C PRO A 108 5.05 7.53 -15.00
N LYS A 109 6.30 7.96 -14.79
CA LYS A 109 6.92 7.94 -13.46
C LYS A 109 6.16 8.91 -12.55
N TYR A 110 5.97 8.55 -11.29
CA TYR A 110 5.33 9.41 -10.29
C TYR A 110 6.02 9.31 -8.93
N THR A 111 5.99 10.40 -8.18
CA THR A 111 6.48 10.42 -6.80
C THR A 111 5.33 10.06 -5.86
N LEU A 112 5.58 9.10 -4.96
CA LEU A 112 4.65 8.68 -3.92
C LEU A 112 5.20 9.15 -2.57
N LYS A 113 4.44 10.00 -1.87
CA LYS A 113 4.68 10.36 -0.47
C LYS A 113 3.57 9.77 0.37
N VAL A 114 3.94 8.95 1.36
CA VAL A 114 3.03 8.41 2.37
C VAL A 114 3.34 9.07 3.69
N SER A 115 2.33 9.69 4.32
CA SER A 115 2.45 10.25 5.67
C SER A 115 1.96 9.27 6.73
N TYR A 116 2.36 9.51 7.99
CA TYR A 116 1.84 8.79 9.16
C TYR A 116 0.30 8.71 9.19
N GLU A 117 -0.39 9.82 8.94
CA GLU A 117 -1.86 9.87 8.97
C GLU A 117 -2.49 8.93 7.94
N GLN A 118 -1.83 8.74 6.80
CA GLN A 118 -2.27 7.80 5.76
C GLN A 118 -1.94 6.35 6.14
N ALA A 119 -0.80 6.13 6.81
CA ALA A 119 -0.41 4.82 7.33
C ALA A 119 -1.22 4.38 8.56
N ALA A 120 -1.89 5.32 9.25
CA ALA A 120 -2.64 5.04 10.48
C ALA A 120 -3.73 3.97 10.33
N ALA A 121 -4.26 3.78 9.12
CA ALA A 121 -5.21 2.71 8.82
C ALA A 121 -4.62 1.30 8.94
N PHE A 122 -3.29 1.16 8.93
CA PHE A 122 -2.56 -0.11 8.98
C PHE A 122 -2.01 -0.42 10.39
N PHE A 123 -2.03 0.54 11.32
CA PHE A 123 -1.59 0.28 12.69
C PHE A 123 -2.60 -0.60 13.46
N PRO A 124 -2.14 -1.49 14.35
CA PRO A 124 -3.04 -2.26 15.18
C PRO A 124 -3.85 -1.32 16.08
N GLN A 125 -5.17 -1.55 16.17
CA GLN A 125 -6.13 -0.71 16.92
C GLN A 125 -5.84 -0.59 18.43
N THR A 126 -4.89 -1.40 18.94
CA THR A 126 -4.44 -1.40 20.34
C THR A 126 -3.08 -0.73 20.54
N ALA A 127 -2.49 -0.13 19.50
CA ALA A 127 -1.23 0.60 19.63
C ALA A 127 -1.46 1.86 20.48
N ASP A 128 -0.81 1.92 21.64
CA ASP A 128 -0.80 3.11 22.50
C ASP A 128 -0.27 4.30 21.69
N THR A 129 -1.07 5.36 21.58
CA THR A 129 -0.73 6.61 20.89
C THR A 129 0.19 7.52 21.70
N ASP A 130 0.88 6.96 22.70
CA ASP A 130 1.85 7.71 23.49
C ASP A 130 3.17 7.78 22.73
N GLY A 131 3.88 8.91 22.82
CA GLY A 131 4.96 9.39 21.92
C GLY A 131 6.20 8.50 21.70
N ALA A 132 6.14 7.21 22.03
CA ALA A 132 7.09 6.15 21.67
C ALA A 132 6.73 5.40 20.36
N LEU A 133 5.61 5.75 19.69
CA LEU A 133 5.18 5.09 18.45
C LEU A 133 6.24 5.10 17.34
N TYR A 134 7.04 6.17 17.24
CA TYR A 134 7.96 6.40 16.11
C TYR A 134 9.17 5.46 16.07
N ASP A 135 9.51 4.80 17.19
CA ASP A 135 10.54 3.74 17.27
C ASP A 135 9.90 2.35 17.42
N SER A 136 8.59 2.23 17.27
CA SER A 136 7.91 0.94 17.40
C SER A 136 7.95 0.18 16.06
N PRO A 137 8.18 -1.15 16.07
CA PRO A 137 8.05 -1.98 14.88
C PRO A 137 6.72 -1.79 14.13
N HIS A 138 5.64 -1.50 14.87
CA HIS A 138 4.33 -1.23 14.28
C HIS A 138 4.27 0.03 13.40
N TYR A 139 5.05 1.06 13.72
CA TYR A 139 5.15 2.25 12.89
C TYR A 139 5.82 1.93 11.55
N TYR A 140 6.94 1.21 11.62
CA TYR A 140 7.65 0.74 10.45
C TYR A 140 6.74 -0.11 9.54
N ASP A 141 6.12 -1.14 10.09
CA ASP A 141 5.24 -2.06 9.36
C ASP A 141 4.10 -1.30 8.66
N GLY A 142 3.44 -0.38 9.36
CA GLY A 142 2.32 0.37 8.78
C GLY A 142 2.72 1.34 7.67
N MET A 143 3.92 1.93 7.73
CA MET A 143 4.44 2.77 6.65
C MET A 143 4.77 1.95 5.40
N ILE A 144 5.38 0.78 5.58
CA ILE A 144 5.66 -0.17 4.50
C ILE A 144 4.36 -0.64 3.85
N ASP A 145 3.39 -1.06 4.66
CA ASP A 145 2.11 -1.55 4.18
C ASP A 145 1.32 -0.49 3.41
N ALA A 146 1.33 0.75 3.90
CA ALA A 146 0.66 1.85 3.24
C ALA A 146 1.31 2.22 1.90
N PHE A 147 2.65 2.22 1.83
CA PHE A 147 3.36 2.45 0.57
C PHE A 147 3.09 1.33 -0.43
N ALA A 148 3.21 0.07 0.01
CA ALA A 148 2.95 -1.10 -0.82
C ALA A 148 1.52 -1.11 -1.37
N ASP A 149 0.51 -0.80 -0.55
CA ASP A 149 -0.89 -0.76 -1.01
C ASP A 149 -1.13 0.34 -2.04
N ASN A 150 -0.50 1.51 -1.87
CA ASN A 150 -0.58 2.60 -2.87
C ASN A 150 0.02 2.18 -4.21
N VAL A 151 1.18 1.53 -4.23
CA VAL A 151 1.79 1.00 -5.47
C VAL A 151 0.89 -0.03 -6.13
N VAL A 152 0.43 -1.02 -5.36
CA VAL A 152 -0.41 -2.11 -5.85
C VAL A 152 -1.75 -1.60 -6.37
N SER A 153 -2.30 -0.52 -5.80
CA SER A 153 -3.54 0.09 -6.28
C SER A 153 -3.48 0.58 -7.73
N LYS A 154 -2.27 0.84 -8.26
CA LYS A 154 -2.06 1.27 -9.65
C LYS A 154 -2.02 0.12 -10.65
N LEU A 155 -2.00 -1.12 -10.17
CA LEU A 155 -1.91 -2.35 -10.97
C LEU A 155 -3.25 -3.13 -10.99
N LYS A 156 -4.27 -2.63 -10.29
CA LYS A 156 -5.60 -3.24 -10.15
C LYS A 156 -6.61 -2.75 -11.20
#